data_AF-A0AAN5CYA3-F1
#
_entry.id   AF-A0AAN5CYA3-F1
#
_cell.length_a   1.000
_cell.length_b   1.000
_cell.length_c   1.000
_cell.angle_alpha   90.00
_cell.angle_beta   90.00
_cell.angle_gamma   90.00
#
_symmetry.space_group_name_H-M   'P 1'
#
loop_
_entity.id
_entity.type
_entity.pdbx_description
1 polymer ?
#
loop_
_entity_poly.entity_id
_entity_poly.type
_entity_poly.pdbx_seq_one_letter_code
_entity_poly.pdbx_strand_id
1 'polypeptide(L)'
;CKNCAQNLIAKTEMSAGAKPMDGDNTVTTSGCAVRTFTCKGNTATIEVFGDGAILGSKGDDGTGTSTFTVTCNGAGTAWMADGQTVARVECSAVPACKMCAQDLITKTEMAVDSKPMKDDVTDPWGACAVRTFTCEGIMAIITPSTMNGVLMPVGDGGMTTMYTVTCNAAGTGWENAGQVITEVECTATPLCKTCDAAQPMITKDDVDSKDMMVPPVVNTGVCSMKTFVCEGMMATITPMSGGAPIGALTDGSMMIMYTVTCKADGSGWEVGGQVIDSVECTATPPCQQCKMEQTMVTQIAPNSKPMTNDHTDITGACAKRTFTCDGKMPKI
;
A
#
# COMPACT_ATOMS: atom_id res chain seq x y z
N CYS A 1 -9.18 52.27 51.20
CA CYS A 1 -8.72 52.77 49.89
C CYS A 1 -9.94 53.03 49.03
N LYS A 2 -9.81 53.84 47.99
CA LYS A 2 -10.93 54.19 47.10
C LYS A 2 -11.15 53.10 46.04
N ASN A 3 -12.23 53.21 45.28
CA ASN A 3 -12.38 52.50 44.02
C ASN A 3 -11.52 53.20 42.95
N CYS A 4 -10.89 52.42 42.08
CA CYS A 4 -10.15 52.94 40.93
C CYS A 4 -11.06 52.90 39.70
N ALA A 5 -10.89 53.85 38.78
CA ALA A 5 -11.64 53.82 37.54
C ALA A 5 -11.22 52.61 36.69
N GLN A 6 -12.18 51.93 36.05
CA GLN A 6 -11.91 50.72 35.27
C GLN A 6 -11.07 51.01 34.01
N ASN A 7 -11.20 52.20 33.43
CA ASN A 7 -10.45 52.60 32.23
C ASN A 7 -8.97 52.90 32.50
N LEU A 8 -8.49 52.80 33.74
CA LEU A 8 -7.07 52.91 34.08
C LEU A 8 -6.25 51.68 33.64
N ILE A 9 -6.90 50.55 33.34
CA ILE A 9 -6.28 49.42 32.63
C ILE A 9 -6.97 49.27 31.29
N ALA A 10 -6.19 49.33 30.21
CA ALA A 10 -6.66 48.98 28.87
C ALA A 10 -6.70 47.46 28.69
N LYS A 11 -7.74 46.95 28.03
CA LYS A 11 -7.80 45.58 27.52
C LYS A 11 -7.47 45.65 26.03
N THR A 12 -6.46 44.93 25.57
CA THR A 12 -6.06 44.93 24.16
C THR A 12 -6.13 43.55 23.53
N GLU A 13 -6.09 43.54 22.20
CA GLU A 13 -6.15 42.35 21.36
C GLU A 13 -5.15 42.48 20.21
N MET A 14 -3.88 42.78 20.54
CA MET A 14 -2.85 43.13 19.55
C MET A 14 -1.95 41.96 19.15
N SER A 15 -1.71 40.98 20.04
CA SER A 15 -0.83 39.85 19.75
C SER A 15 -1.54 38.71 19.01
N ALA A 16 -0.75 37.79 18.45
CA ALA A 16 -1.30 36.58 17.81
C ALA A 16 -2.05 35.72 18.84
N GLY A 17 -3.26 35.29 18.49
CA GLY A 17 -4.13 34.54 19.41
C GLY A 17 -4.76 35.40 20.51
N ALA A 18 -4.57 36.72 20.48
CA ALA A 18 -5.27 37.62 21.38
C ALA A 18 -6.78 37.61 21.10
N LYS A 19 -7.57 37.74 22.16
CA LYS A 19 -9.03 37.70 22.12
C LYS A 19 -9.62 38.55 23.26
N PRO A 20 -10.93 38.84 23.24
CA PRO A 20 -11.58 39.52 24.35
C PRO A 20 -11.45 38.74 25.67
N MET A 21 -11.29 39.45 26.79
CA MET A 21 -11.38 38.87 28.14
C MET A 21 -12.76 38.23 28.36
N ASP A 22 -12.79 37.01 28.89
CA ASP A 22 -14.02 36.29 29.24
C ASP A 22 -14.68 36.83 30.51
N GLY A 23 -13.91 37.49 31.38
CA GLY A 23 -14.41 38.10 32.61
C GLY A 23 -13.57 39.30 33.06
N ASP A 24 -14.25 40.28 33.64
CA ASP A 24 -13.67 41.50 34.18
C ASP A 24 -14.56 42.00 35.33
N ASN A 25 -14.24 41.58 36.54
CA ASN A 25 -15.07 41.79 37.72
C ASN A 25 -14.34 42.66 38.74
N THR A 26 -15.04 43.62 39.35
CA THR A 26 -14.49 44.46 40.44
C THR A 26 -15.28 44.23 41.72
N VAL A 27 -14.58 43.95 42.82
CA VAL A 27 -15.15 43.69 44.15
C VAL A 27 -14.69 44.78 45.13
N THR A 28 -15.62 45.32 45.92
CA THR A 28 -15.39 46.46 46.84
C THR A 28 -15.81 46.18 48.29
N THR A 29 -15.92 44.91 48.70
CA THR A 29 -16.59 44.52 49.95
C THR A 29 -15.78 44.70 51.24
N SER A 30 -14.44 44.77 51.18
CA SER A 30 -13.62 45.04 52.38
C SER A 30 -12.19 45.46 52.05
N GLY A 31 -11.91 46.77 52.02
CA GLY A 31 -10.54 47.29 51.83
C GLY A 31 -10.36 48.10 50.55
N CYS A 32 -9.23 47.91 49.86
CA CYS A 32 -9.03 48.45 48.52
C CYS A 32 -9.87 47.66 47.50
N ALA A 33 -10.37 48.31 46.45
CA ALA A 33 -11.06 47.60 45.37
C ALA A 33 -10.11 46.57 44.72
N VAL A 34 -10.61 45.36 44.46
CA VAL A 34 -9.88 44.30 43.75
C VAL A 34 -10.58 44.06 42.43
N ARG A 35 -9.81 43.98 41.34
CA ARG A 35 -10.33 43.68 40.01
C ARG A 35 -9.69 42.40 39.49
N THR A 36 -10.51 41.50 38.96
CA THR A 36 -10.13 40.20 38.46
C THR A 36 -10.44 40.11 36.98
N PHE A 37 -9.41 39.81 36.19
CA PHE A 37 -9.51 39.47 34.78
C PHE A 37 -9.55 37.96 34.63
N THR A 38 -10.36 37.46 33.70
CA THR A 38 -10.48 36.05 33.38
C THR A 38 -10.31 35.85 31.89
N CYS A 39 -9.39 34.95 31.53
CA CYS A 39 -9.11 34.54 30.16
C CYS A 39 -9.31 33.03 30.09
N LYS A 40 -10.13 32.56 29.16
CA LYS A 40 -10.45 31.14 28.96
C LYS A 40 -10.05 30.69 27.56
N GLY A 41 -9.72 29.41 27.44
CA GLY A 41 -9.35 28.76 26.18
C GLY A 41 -8.19 27.81 26.38
N ASN A 42 -7.81 27.08 25.33
CA ASN A 42 -6.64 26.19 25.42
C ASN A 42 -5.39 27.03 25.64
N THR A 43 -4.60 26.65 26.65
CA THR A 43 -3.38 27.37 27.07
C THR A 43 -3.64 28.87 27.27
N ALA A 44 -4.73 29.20 27.97
CA ALA A 44 -5.11 30.59 28.20
C ALA A 44 -4.01 31.32 28.97
N THR A 45 -3.65 32.50 28.49
CA THR A 45 -2.60 33.34 29.05
C THR A 45 -3.09 34.78 29.15
N ILE A 46 -2.78 35.43 30.26
CA ILE A 46 -2.97 36.87 30.43
C ILE A 46 -1.59 37.53 30.43
N GLU A 47 -1.28 38.31 29.40
CA GLU A 47 -0.10 39.17 29.38
C GLU A 47 -0.39 40.48 30.12
N VAL A 48 0.55 40.90 30.96
CA VAL A 48 0.42 42.07 31.82
C VAL A 48 1.46 43.10 31.45
N PHE A 49 1.02 44.33 31.21
CA PHE A 49 1.86 45.44 30.80
C PHE A 49 1.75 46.59 31.79
N GLY A 50 2.90 47.19 32.09
CA GLY A 50 3.04 48.45 32.80
C GLY A 50 3.05 49.60 31.80
N ASP A 51 3.54 50.75 32.24
CA ASP A 51 3.70 51.92 31.37
C ASP A 51 4.91 51.73 30.44
N GLY A 52 4.67 51.09 29.30
CA GLY A 52 5.65 50.89 28.23
C GLY A 52 6.47 49.59 28.26
N ALA A 53 6.26 48.71 29.24
CA ALA A 53 6.98 47.43 29.34
C ALA A 53 6.08 46.25 29.73
N ILE A 54 6.48 45.02 29.37
CA ILE A 54 5.86 43.78 29.84
C ILE A 54 6.28 43.55 31.30
N LEU A 55 5.32 43.34 32.18
CA LEU A 55 5.56 43.00 33.59
C LEU A 55 5.62 41.49 33.82
N GLY A 56 4.88 40.73 33.00
CA GLY A 56 4.87 39.27 33.05
C GLY A 56 3.66 38.68 32.35
N SER A 57 3.50 37.36 32.49
CA SER A 57 2.37 36.60 31.97
C SER A 57 1.83 35.64 33.03
N LYS A 58 0.53 35.37 32.97
CA LYS A 58 -0.14 34.37 33.81
C LYS A 58 -0.78 33.30 32.93
N GLY A 59 -0.21 32.10 32.94
CA GLY A 59 -0.79 30.93 32.28
C GLY A 59 -2.00 30.35 33.02
N ASP A 60 -2.64 29.36 32.41
CA ASP A 60 -3.83 28.67 32.91
C ASP A 60 -3.53 27.41 33.73
N ASP A 61 -2.25 27.07 33.90
CA ASP A 61 -1.78 25.86 34.57
C ASP A 61 -2.48 24.58 34.06
N GLY A 62 -2.88 24.55 32.77
CA GLY A 62 -3.56 23.43 32.12
C GLY A 62 -5.07 23.34 32.38
N THR A 63 -5.66 24.31 33.08
CA THR A 63 -7.11 24.32 33.41
C THR A 63 -7.97 24.91 32.29
N GLY A 64 -7.35 25.53 31.29
CA GLY A 64 -8.06 26.30 30.27
C GLY A 64 -8.63 27.63 30.77
N THR A 65 -8.28 28.05 32.00
CA THR A 65 -8.67 29.33 32.59
C THR A 65 -7.48 29.99 33.29
N SER A 66 -7.05 31.15 32.79
CA SER A 66 -6.12 32.04 33.48
C SER A 66 -6.87 33.18 34.16
N THR A 67 -6.48 33.50 35.40
CA THR A 67 -7.02 34.63 36.15
C THR A 67 -5.90 35.53 36.64
N PHE A 68 -6.09 36.84 36.48
CA PHE A 68 -5.16 37.85 36.97
C PHE A 68 -5.89 38.88 37.83
N THR A 69 -5.33 39.18 39.00
CA THR A 69 -5.95 40.08 39.98
C THR A 69 -5.07 41.30 40.24
N VAL A 70 -5.69 42.47 40.28
CA VAL A 70 -5.06 43.75 40.62
C VAL A 70 -5.79 44.40 41.79
N THR A 71 -5.06 45.16 42.60
CA THR A 71 -5.60 45.90 43.74
C THR A 71 -5.45 47.41 43.51
N CYS A 72 -6.52 48.17 43.74
CA CYS A 72 -6.49 49.63 43.63
C CYS A 72 -5.60 50.24 44.71
N ASN A 73 -4.76 51.21 44.35
CA ASN A 73 -3.86 51.88 45.31
C ASN A 73 -4.63 52.74 46.33
N GLY A 74 -3.92 53.19 47.38
CA GLY A 74 -4.49 54.04 48.44
C GLY A 74 -5.12 55.34 47.92
N ALA A 75 -4.55 55.92 46.86
CA ALA A 75 -4.99 57.17 46.25
C ALA A 75 -6.22 57.04 45.34
N GLY A 76 -6.55 55.83 44.87
CA GLY A 76 -7.63 55.62 43.90
C GLY A 76 -7.25 55.97 42.46
N THR A 77 -5.96 56.00 42.13
CA THR A 77 -5.45 56.50 40.84
C THR A 77 -4.78 55.44 39.98
N ALA A 78 -4.52 54.24 40.50
CA ALA A 78 -3.85 53.18 39.77
C ALA A 78 -4.23 51.79 40.28
N TRP A 79 -4.24 50.82 39.37
CA TRP A 79 -4.36 49.39 39.68
C TRP A 79 -2.97 48.78 39.81
N MET A 80 -2.74 48.04 40.89
CA MET A 80 -1.42 47.53 41.27
C MET A 80 -1.40 46.01 41.31
N ALA A 81 -0.30 45.41 40.88
CA ALA A 81 0.06 44.02 41.15
C ALA A 81 1.54 43.97 41.52
N ASP A 82 1.89 43.27 42.60
CA ASP A 82 3.26 43.11 43.09
C ASP A 82 4.06 44.41 43.19
N GLY A 83 3.39 45.49 43.62
CA GLY A 83 3.99 46.82 43.79
C GLY A 83 4.15 47.64 42.50
N GLN A 84 3.75 47.11 41.34
CA GLN A 84 3.85 47.78 40.05
C GLN A 84 2.47 48.23 39.53
N THR A 85 2.44 49.35 38.82
CA THR A 85 1.23 49.84 38.16
C THR A 85 0.95 49.04 36.89
N VAL A 86 -0.24 48.46 36.80
CA VAL A 86 -0.72 47.80 35.60
C VAL A 86 -1.45 48.81 34.74
N ALA A 87 -1.02 48.96 33.49
CA ALA A 87 -1.61 49.89 32.52
C ALA A 87 -2.43 49.15 31.45
N ARG A 88 -2.08 47.90 31.15
CA ARG A 88 -2.76 47.10 30.13
C ARG A 88 -2.69 45.61 30.43
N VAL A 89 -3.73 44.89 30.02
CA VAL A 89 -3.80 43.44 30.02
C VAL A 89 -4.27 42.93 28.67
N GLU A 90 -3.80 41.75 28.27
CA GLU A 90 -4.19 41.10 27.03
C GLU A 90 -4.46 39.63 27.31
N CYS A 91 -5.62 39.14 26.86
CA CYS A 91 -5.94 37.72 26.92
C CYS A 91 -5.55 37.10 25.60
N SER A 92 -4.68 36.09 25.63
CA SER A 92 -4.42 35.23 24.51
C SER A 92 -4.79 33.81 24.88
N ALA A 93 -5.47 33.11 23.99
CA ALA A 93 -5.62 31.68 24.09
C ALA A 93 -5.33 31.10 22.73
N VAL A 94 -4.72 29.92 22.68
CA VAL A 94 -4.70 29.19 21.42
C VAL A 94 -6.17 28.94 21.08
N PRO A 95 -6.65 29.38 19.89
CA PRO A 95 -8.01 29.10 19.48
C PRO A 95 -8.24 27.61 19.67
N ALA A 96 -9.37 27.22 20.25
CA ALA A 96 -9.71 25.81 20.35
C ALA A 96 -9.86 25.26 18.93
N CYS A 97 -8.78 24.77 18.32
CA CYS A 97 -8.91 23.91 17.16
C CYS A 97 -9.69 22.70 17.67
N LYS A 98 -10.93 22.63 17.22
CA LYS A 98 -11.79 21.49 17.53
C LYS A 98 -11.12 20.23 16.99
N MET A 99 -11.39 19.11 17.63
CA MET A 99 -11.15 17.82 17.00
C MET A 99 -12.01 17.76 15.74
N CYS A 100 -11.38 17.62 14.57
CA CYS A 100 -12.10 17.35 13.34
C CYS A 100 -12.75 15.97 13.44
N ALA A 101 -13.93 15.80 12.86
CA ALA A 101 -14.56 14.50 12.82
C ALA A 101 -13.70 13.52 12.00
N GLN A 102 -13.60 12.28 12.45
CA GLN A 102 -12.76 11.26 11.85
C GLN A 102 -13.24 10.84 10.45
N ASP A 103 -14.54 10.93 10.22
CA ASP A 103 -15.21 10.60 8.96
C ASP A 103 -15.04 11.67 7.86
N LEU A 104 -14.36 12.78 8.14
CA LEU A 104 -14.01 13.79 7.13
C LEU A 104 -12.92 13.34 6.15
N ILE A 105 -12.17 12.28 6.48
CA ILE A 105 -11.28 11.58 5.54
C ILE A 105 -11.81 10.17 5.34
N THR A 106 -12.08 9.82 4.09
CA THR A 106 -12.42 8.45 3.69
C THR A 106 -11.15 7.63 3.45
N LYS A 107 -11.11 6.40 3.95
CA LYS A 107 -10.04 5.44 3.62
C LYS A 107 -10.54 4.57 2.48
N THR A 108 -9.85 4.57 1.34
CA THR A 108 -10.25 3.82 0.14
C THR A 108 -9.31 2.64 -0.13
N GLU A 109 -9.82 1.64 -0.85
CA GLU A 109 -9.09 0.44 -1.28
C GLU A 109 -9.51 0.10 -2.72
N MET A 110 -9.23 1.01 -3.64
CA MET A 110 -9.64 0.92 -5.05
C MET A 110 -8.47 0.66 -6.00
N ALA A 111 -7.25 1.11 -5.66
CA ALA A 111 -6.08 0.87 -6.47
C ALA A 111 -5.62 -0.60 -6.45
N VAL A 112 -4.85 -0.98 -7.47
CA VAL A 112 -4.10 -2.25 -7.47
C VAL A 112 -3.16 -2.26 -6.27
N ASP A 113 -3.07 -3.41 -5.59
CA ASP A 113 -2.29 -3.60 -4.36
C ASP A 113 -2.68 -2.66 -3.21
N SER A 114 -3.87 -2.03 -3.28
CA SER A 114 -4.44 -1.31 -2.16
C SER A 114 -4.83 -2.27 -1.04
N LYS A 115 -4.78 -1.76 0.19
CA LYS A 115 -5.10 -2.52 1.39
C LYS A 115 -5.50 -1.60 2.53
N PRO A 116 -6.05 -2.15 3.63
CA PRO A 116 -6.38 -1.36 4.80
C PRO A 116 -5.14 -0.66 5.37
N MET A 117 -5.31 0.58 5.83
CA MET A 117 -4.34 1.25 6.70
C MET A 117 -4.05 0.36 7.91
N LYS A 118 -2.78 0.27 8.32
CA LYS A 118 -2.42 -0.45 9.54
C LYS A 118 -2.96 0.27 10.77
N ASP A 119 -2.64 1.55 10.88
CA ASP A 119 -3.03 2.39 12.00
C ASP A 119 -3.58 3.73 11.51
N ASP A 120 -4.44 4.32 12.35
CA ASP A 120 -5.08 5.62 12.16
C ASP A 120 -5.28 6.23 13.54
N VAL A 121 -4.32 7.05 13.96
CA VAL A 121 -4.23 7.57 15.33
C VAL A 121 -4.47 9.06 15.31
N THR A 122 -5.31 9.56 16.23
CA THR A 122 -5.45 11.00 16.48
C THR A 122 -4.82 11.36 17.81
N ASP A 123 -3.88 12.28 17.76
CA ASP A 123 -3.33 13.00 18.90
C ASP A 123 -4.16 14.27 19.14
N PRO A 124 -4.95 14.32 20.22
CA PRO A 124 -5.73 15.51 20.57
C PRO A 124 -4.92 16.57 21.33
N TRP A 125 -3.65 16.31 21.65
CA TRP A 125 -2.82 17.18 22.47
C TRP A 125 -2.01 18.13 21.58
N GLY A 126 -2.30 19.42 21.68
CA GLY A 126 -1.59 20.46 20.92
C GLY A 126 -2.50 21.63 20.57
N ALA A 127 -1.99 22.51 19.71
CA ALA A 127 -2.78 23.64 19.22
C ALA A 127 -4.00 23.17 18.41
N CYS A 128 -3.82 22.15 17.55
CA CYS A 128 -4.87 21.48 16.78
C CYS A 128 -4.61 19.97 16.78
N ALA A 129 -5.70 19.18 16.69
CA ALA A 129 -5.58 17.72 16.65
C ALA A 129 -4.73 17.30 15.43
N VAL A 130 -3.83 16.35 15.65
CA VAL A 130 -3.00 15.76 14.60
C VAL A 130 -3.47 14.32 14.39
N ARG A 131 -3.70 13.93 13.14
CA ARG A 131 -4.08 12.57 12.77
C ARG A 131 -3.01 11.98 11.88
N THR A 132 -2.64 10.74 12.18
CA THR A 132 -1.53 10.04 11.55
C THR A 132 -2.03 8.71 11.01
N PHE A 133 -1.88 8.53 9.70
CA PHE A 133 -2.15 7.29 8.99
C PHE A 133 -0.85 6.51 8.83
N THR A 134 -0.89 5.21 9.10
CA THR A 134 0.25 4.31 8.92
C THR A 134 -0.10 3.25 7.88
N CYS A 135 0.70 3.17 6.84
CA CYS A 135 0.67 2.13 5.82
C CYS A 135 1.94 1.29 5.97
N GLU A 136 1.81 -0.04 5.94
CA GLU A 136 2.97 -0.96 6.00
C GLU A 136 3.04 -1.84 4.76
N GLY A 137 4.17 -2.52 4.56
CA GLY A 137 4.41 -3.42 3.43
C GLY A 137 5.57 -2.94 2.58
N ILE A 138 6.06 -3.81 1.69
CA ILE A 138 7.18 -3.47 0.80
C ILE A 138 6.76 -2.29 -0.08
N MET A 139 7.60 -1.26 -0.17
CA MET A 139 7.30 -0.05 -0.93
C MET A 139 5.95 0.55 -0.50
N ALA A 140 5.69 0.62 0.81
CA ALA A 140 4.46 1.21 1.33
C ALA A 140 4.32 2.66 0.84
N ILE A 141 3.14 3.00 0.32
CA ILE A 141 2.81 4.30 -0.23
C ILE A 141 1.43 4.71 0.31
N ILE A 142 1.30 5.97 0.70
CA ILE A 142 0.02 6.61 1.01
C ILE A 142 -0.27 7.64 -0.07
N THR A 143 -1.41 7.51 -0.72
CA THR A 143 -1.88 8.45 -1.75
C THR A 143 -3.02 9.29 -1.18
N PRO A 144 -2.77 10.55 -0.77
CA PRO A 144 -3.82 11.44 -0.29
C PRO A 144 -4.52 12.12 -1.46
N SER A 145 -5.81 12.42 -1.29
CA SER A 145 -6.63 13.16 -2.26
C SER A 145 -7.36 14.31 -1.59
N THR A 146 -7.65 15.33 -2.39
CA THR A 146 -8.48 16.48 -2.03
C THR A 146 -9.71 16.52 -2.94
N MET A 147 -10.63 17.47 -2.70
CA MET A 147 -11.71 17.75 -3.66
C MET A 147 -11.22 18.12 -5.06
N ASN A 148 -9.97 18.58 -5.20
CA ASN A 148 -9.37 18.97 -6.49
C ASN A 148 -8.58 17.82 -7.15
N GLY A 149 -8.61 16.62 -6.57
CA GLY A 149 -7.95 15.43 -7.11
C GLY A 149 -6.83 14.88 -6.22
N VAL A 150 -6.14 13.90 -6.78
CA VAL A 150 -5.07 13.12 -6.14
C VAL A 150 -3.81 13.98 -5.99
N LEU A 151 -3.21 13.95 -4.80
CA LEU A 151 -1.93 14.58 -4.52
C LEU A 151 -0.77 13.63 -4.83
N MET A 152 0.46 14.16 -4.80
CA MET A 152 1.64 13.31 -4.97
C MET A 152 1.67 12.22 -3.89
N PRO A 153 1.83 10.95 -4.27
CA PRO A 153 1.94 9.86 -3.31
C PRO A 153 3.14 10.07 -2.38
N VAL A 154 2.95 9.72 -1.11
CA VAL A 154 3.99 9.77 -0.09
C VAL A 154 4.49 8.35 0.14
N GLY A 155 5.81 8.17 0.12
CA GLY A 155 6.46 6.90 0.40
C GLY A 155 7.95 6.98 0.06
N ASP A 156 8.78 6.32 0.86
CA ASP A 156 10.24 6.28 0.67
C ASP A 156 10.72 4.95 0.06
N GLY A 157 9.79 4.08 -0.35
CA GLY A 157 10.09 2.72 -0.79
C GLY A 157 10.39 1.76 0.38
N GLY A 158 10.24 2.21 1.62
CA GLY A 158 10.44 1.41 2.82
C GLY A 158 9.28 0.46 3.12
N MET A 159 9.36 -0.13 4.31
CA MET A 159 8.36 -1.07 4.85
C MET A 159 7.18 -0.38 5.52
N THR A 160 7.31 0.91 5.84
CA THR A 160 6.33 1.68 6.60
C THR A 160 6.34 3.11 6.09
N THR A 161 5.17 3.62 5.77
CA THR A 161 4.95 5.01 5.38
C THR A 161 3.91 5.62 6.29
N MET A 162 4.18 6.85 6.73
CA MET A 162 3.27 7.62 7.57
C MET A 162 2.83 8.89 6.85
N TYR A 163 1.55 9.24 7.01
CA TYR A 163 0.99 10.48 6.50
C TYR A 163 0.26 11.22 7.62
N THR A 164 0.64 12.47 7.86
CA THR A 164 0.11 13.29 8.94
C THR A 164 -0.76 14.42 8.41
N VAL A 165 -1.88 14.66 9.06
CA VAL A 165 -2.79 15.77 8.78
C VAL A 165 -3.10 16.50 10.09
N THR A 166 -3.36 17.79 10.01
CA THR A 166 -3.72 18.64 11.15
C THR A 166 -5.13 19.16 10.95
N CYS A 167 -5.97 19.05 11.97
CA CYS A 167 -7.31 19.63 11.91
C CYS A 167 -7.23 21.16 11.77
N ASN A 168 -8.00 21.72 10.85
CA ASN A 168 -8.00 23.16 10.62
C ASN A 168 -8.65 23.93 11.77
N ALA A 169 -8.37 25.24 11.84
CA ALA A 169 -8.88 26.10 12.92
C ALA A 169 -10.42 26.13 13.02
N ALA A 170 -11.12 25.89 11.90
CA ALA A 170 -12.57 25.83 11.86
C ALA A 170 -13.14 24.51 12.42
N GLY A 171 -12.33 23.46 12.55
CA GLY A 171 -12.79 22.13 12.94
C GLY A 171 -13.59 21.41 11.86
N THR A 172 -13.38 21.78 10.59
CA THR A 172 -14.20 21.33 9.44
C THR A 172 -13.46 20.45 8.46
N GLY A 173 -12.14 20.33 8.59
CA GLY A 173 -11.32 19.55 7.66
C GLY A 173 -9.94 19.24 8.21
N TRP A 174 -9.41 18.10 7.78
CA TRP A 174 -8.03 17.69 8.05
C TRP A 174 -7.13 18.22 6.93
N GLU A 175 -6.09 18.97 7.27
CA GLU A 175 -5.24 19.65 6.29
C GLU A 175 -3.79 19.15 6.34
N ASN A 176 -3.15 19.09 5.16
CA ASN A 176 -1.70 18.96 5.04
C ASN A 176 -1.22 20.04 4.06
N ALA A 177 -0.19 20.80 4.44
CA ALA A 177 0.34 21.92 3.64
C ALA A 177 -0.75 22.92 3.13
N GLY A 178 -1.80 23.15 3.92
CA GLY A 178 -2.90 24.06 3.60
C GLY A 178 -3.98 23.51 2.65
N GLN A 179 -3.92 22.21 2.32
CA GLN A 179 -4.93 21.53 1.50
C GLN A 179 -5.79 20.61 2.37
N VAL A 180 -7.12 20.69 2.24
CA VAL A 180 -8.06 19.80 2.93
C VAL A 180 -8.05 18.43 2.26
N ILE A 181 -7.62 17.44 3.02
CA ILE A 181 -7.58 16.04 2.62
C ILE A 181 -8.96 15.43 2.83
N THR A 182 -9.46 14.74 1.80
CA THR A 182 -10.78 14.10 1.79
C THR A 182 -10.69 12.58 1.71
N GLU A 183 -9.59 12.06 1.15
CA GLU A 183 -9.35 10.62 1.03
C GLU A 183 -7.88 10.29 1.26
N VAL A 184 -7.63 9.08 1.74
CA VAL A 184 -6.30 8.47 1.77
C VAL A 184 -6.40 7.01 1.35
N GLU A 185 -5.43 6.55 0.58
CA GLU A 185 -5.31 5.16 0.14
C GLU A 185 -3.92 4.62 0.49
N CYS A 186 -3.86 3.42 1.08
CA CYS A 186 -2.62 2.71 1.34
C CYS A 186 -2.43 1.66 0.25
N THR A 187 -1.30 1.75 -0.46
CA THR A 187 -0.84 0.72 -1.40
C THR A 187 0.51 0.22 -0.91
N ALA A 188 0.74 -1.07 -0.96
CA ALA A 188 2.06 -1.62 -0.73
C ALA A 188 2.25 -2.81 -1.65
N THR A 189 3.46 -2.96 -2.20
CA THR A 189 3.81 -4.17 -2.95
C THR A 189 3.54 -5.38 -2.06
N PRO A 190 2.69 -6.34 -2.50
CA PRO A 190 2.43 -7.54 -1.73
C PRO A 190 3.76 -8.24 -1.42
N LEU A 191 3.90 -8.71 -0.18
CA LEU A 191 4.96 -9.66 0.16
C LEU A 191 4.68 -10.94 -0.63
N CYS A 192 5.26 -11.10 -1.82
CA CYS A 192 5.07 -12.34 -2.55
C CYS A 192 5.62 -13.50 -1.71
N LYS A 193 4.73 -14.44 -1.42
CA LYS A 193 5.12 -15.71 -0.81
C LYS A 193 5.83 -16.54 -1.85
N THR A 194 6.80 -17.33 -1.42
CA THR A 194 7.31 -18.45 -2.21
C THR A 194 6.20 -19.48 -2.34
N CYS A 195 5.76 -19.75 -3.57
CA CYS A 195 4.93 -20.91 -3.83
C CYS A 195 5.74 -22.18 -3.57
N ASP A 196 5.07 -23.28 -3.24
CA ASP A 196 5.72 -24.56 -3.05
C ASP A 196 6.51 -24.93 -4.32
N ALA A 197 7.82 -25.13 -4.16
CA ALA A 197 8.70 -25.51 -5.26
C ALA A 197 8.35 -26.90 -5.83
N ALA A 198 7.63 -27.73 -5.07
CA ALA A 198 7.09 -29.01 -5.54
C ALA A 198 5.95 -28.84 -6.57
N GLN A 199 5.34 -27.65 -6.65
CA GLN A 199 4.28 -27.34 -7.63
C GLN A 199 4.79 -26.42 -8.76
N PRO A 200 4.11 -26.39 -9.92
CA PRO A 200 3.19 -27.42 -10.40
C PRO A 200 3.91 -28.79 -10.53
N MET A 201 3.12 -29.86 -10.44
CA MET A 201 3.63 -31.23 -10.55
C MET A 201 4.05 -31.53 -11.99
N ILE A 202 5.14 -32.25 -12.18
CA ILE A 202 5.52 -32.76 -13.50
C ILE A 202 4.86 -34.12 -13.68
N THR A 203 3.98 -34.26 -14.66
CA THR A 203 3.31 -35.53 -14.97
C THR A 203 3.93 -36.20 -16.20
N LYS A 204 3.69 -37.51 -16.31
CA LYS A 204 4.17 -38.36 -17.39
C LYS A 204 3.07 -39.37 -17.73
N ASP A 205 2.02 -38.88 -18.36
CA ASP A 205 0.80 -39.64 -18.57
C ASP A 205 0.75 -40.21 -20.00
N ASP A 206 1.49 -39.61 -20.94
CA ASP A 206 1.65 -40.10 -22.30
C ASP A 206 2.84 -41.08 -22.47
N VAL A 207 2.72 -41.99 -23.44
CA VAL A 207 3.80 -42.91 -23.87
C VAL A 207 5.03 -42.17 -24.41
N ASP A 208 4.83 -40.95 -24.94
CA ASP A 208 5.88 -40.08 -25.46
C ASP A 208 6.36 -39.04 -24.44
N SER A 209 5.96 -39.17 -23.17
CA SER A 209 6.38 -38.26 -22.10
C SER A 209 7.89 -38.32 -21.85
N LYS A 210 8.48 -37.16 -21.54
CA LYS A 210 9.90 -36.98 -21.25
C LYS A 210 10.11 -36.30 -19.91
N ASP A 211 11.31 -36.48 -19.35
CA ASP A 211 11.76 -35.69 -18.22
C ASP A 211 11.89 -34.22 -18.61
N MET A 212 11.38 -33.33 -17.75
CA MET A 212 11.61 -31.90 -17.86
C MET A 212 12.85 -31.51 -17.06
N MET A 213 13.64 -30.60 -17.60
CA MET A 213 14.61 -29.86 -16.80
C MET A 213 13.88 -28.69 -16.12
N VAL A 214 14.02 -28.59 -14.81
CA VAL A 214 13.45 -27.50 -14.01
C VAL A 214 14.58 -26.74 -13.34
N PRO A 215 15.01 -25.60 -13.91
CA PRO A 215 15.94 -24.69 -13.24
C PRO A 215 15.45 -24.29 -11.84
N PRO A 216 16.37 -23.88 -10.94
CA PRO A 216 15.99 -23.36 -9.64
C PRO A 216 14.97 -22.23 -9.76
N VAL A 217 14.03 -22.19 -8.81
CA VAL A 217 13.08 -21.07 -8.69
C VAL A 217 13.87 -19.78 -8.54
N VAL A 218 13.60 -18.81 -9.42
CA VAL A 218 14.25 -17.50 -9.39
C VAL A 218 13.31 -16.50 -8.73
N ASN A 219 13.81 -15.77 -7.75
CA ASN A 219 13.08 -14.67 -7.14
C ASN A 219 13.47 -13.36 -7.86
N THR A 220 12.74 -13.00 -8.91
CA THR A 220 12.97 -11.74 -9.63
C THR A 220 11.95 -10.69 -9.21
N GLY A 221 12.36 -9.76 -8.34
CA GLY A 221 11.60 -8.57 -7.99
C GLY A 221 10.26 -8.86 -7.32
N VAL A 222 9.20 -9.00 -8.11
CA VAL A 222 7.81 -8.96 -7.65
C VAL A 222 7.34 -10.31 -7.11
N CYS A 223 7.63 -11.45 -7.75
CA CYS A 223 7.15 -12.77 -7.31
C CYS A 223 8.12 -13.90 -7.73
N SER A 224 8.05 -15.08 -7.09
CA SER A 224 8.86 -16.24 -7.51
C SER A 224 8.46 -16.69 -8.92
N MET A 225 9.44 -16.99 -9.76
CA MET A 225 9.26 -17.52 -11.11
C MET A 225 9.83 -18.92 -11.21
N LYS A 226 9.13 -19.81 -11.90
CA LYS A 226 9.58 -21.17 -12.19
C LYS A 226 9.51 -21.41 -13.68
N THR A 227 10.62 -21.86 -14.25
CA THR A 227 10.72 -22.18 -15.67
C THR A 227 10.77 -23.69 -15.84
N PHE A 228 10.06 -24.20 -16.83
CA PHE A 228 10.11 -25.58 -17.28
C PHE A 228 10.77 -25.62 -18.63
N VAL A 229 11.72 -26.54 -18.81
CA VAL A 229 12.43 -26.75 -20.07
C VAL A 229 12.15 -28.17 -20.54
N CYS A 230 11.59 -28.28 -21.74
CA CYS A 230 11.30 -29.55 -22.40
C CYS A 230 12.19 -29.66 -23.63
N GLU A 231 13.00 -30.72 -23.69
CA GLU A 231 13.96 -30.96 -24.77
C GLU A 231 13.56 -32.17 -25.61
N GLY A 232 13.83 -32.11 -26.90
CA GLY A 232 13.61 -33.20 -27.84
C GLY A 232 13.07 -32.74 -29.19
N MET A 233 13.04 -33.64 -30.16
CA MET A 233 12.48 -33.34 -31.48
C MET A 233 10.98 -33.09 -31.35
N MET A 234 10.51 -31.93 -31.82
CA MET A 234 9.11 -31.50 -31.67
C MET A 234 8.67 -31.45 -30.19
N ALA A 235 9.53 -30.94 -29.31
CA ALA A 235 9.22 -30.79 -27.90
C ALA A 235 7.94 -29.96 -27.71
N THR A 236 7.08 -30.42 -26.80
CA THR A 236 5.79 -29.82 -26.50
C THR A 236 5.61 -29.76 -24.99
N ILE A 237 5.18 -28.60 -24.46
CA ILE A 237 4.78 -28.44 -23.05
C ILE A 237 3.28 -28.27 -22.98
N THR A 238 2.60 -29.12 -22.20
CA THR A 238 1.17 -29.04 -21.96
C THR A 238 0.90 -28.66 -20.50
N PRO A 239 0.66 -27.37 -20.21
CA PRO A 239 0.18 -26.95 -18.89
C PRO A 239 -1.27 -27.38 -18.65
N MET A 240 -1.57 -27.77 -17.42
CA MET A 240 -2.90 -28.20 -16.98
C MET A 240 -3.42 -27.33 -15.83
N SER A 241 -4.72 -27.06 -15.85
CA SER A 241 -5.47 -26.35 -14.80
C SER A 241 -6.76 -27.11 -14.51
N GLY A 242 -7.03 -27.41 -13.24
CA GLY A 242 -8.19 -28.21 -12.83
C GLY A 242 -8.21 -29.61 -13.44
N GLY A 243 -7.04 -30.16 -13.78
CA GLY A 243 -6.89 -31.45 -14.46
C GLY A 243 -7.19 -31.44 -15.96
N ALA A 244 -7.42 -30.27 -16.58
CA ALA A 244 -7.61 -30.14 -18.03
C ALA A 244 -6.45 -29.38 -18.68
N PRO A 245 -6.05 -29.74 -19.91
CA PRO A 245 -5.00 -29.01 -20.64
C PRO A 245 -5.51 -27.62 -21.05
N ILE A 246 -4.68 -26.60 -20.82
CA ILE A 246 -4.99 -25.20 -21.18
C ILE A 246 -4.61 -24.91 -22.63
N GLY A 247 -3.69 -25.69 -23.19
CA GLY A 247 -3.21 -25.60 -24.55
C GLY A 247 -1.76 -26.06 -24.64
N ALA A 248 -1.43 -26.83 -25.67
CA ALA A 248 -0.08 -27.30 -25.90
C ALA A 248 0.78 -26.17 -26.50
N LEU A 249 1.96 -25.97 -25.94
CA LEU A 249 2.98 -25.06 -26.47
C LEU A 249 3.95 -25.88 -27.30
N THR A 250 4.06 -25.56 -28.59
CA THR A 250 5.06 -26.12 -29.50
C THR A 250 5.53 -25.02 -30.45
N ASP A 251 6.83 -24.94 -30.69
CA ASP A 251 7.44 -23.98 -31.62
C ASP A 251 8.26 -24.67 -32.73
N GLY A 252 8.19 -26.01 -32.80
CA GLY A 252 8.98 -26.82 -33.73
C GLY A 252 10.48 -26.84 -33.43
N SER A 253 10.92 -26.25 -32.32
CA SER A 253 12.32 -26.27 -31.90
C SER A 253 12.66 -27.56 -31.14
N MET A 254 13.95 -27.74 -30.86
CA MET A 254 14.44 -28.82 -30.02
C MET A 254 14.31 -28.54 -28.51
N MET A 255 13.95 -27.32 -28.12
CA MET A 255 13.93 -26.88 -26.73
C MET A 255 12.88 -25.79 -26.56
N ILE A 256 11.85 -26.09 -25.78
CA ILE A 256 10.81 -25.12 -25.43
C ILE A 256 10.86 -24.78 -23.94
N MET A 257 10.62 -23.51 -23.62
CA MET A 257 10.57 -23.00 -22.26
C MET A 257 9.16 -22.52 -21.91
N TYR A 258 8.71 -22.85 -20.72
CA TYR A 258 7.44 -22.38 -20.17
C TYR A 258 7.65 -21.80 -18.77
N THR A 259 7.26 -20.55 -18.57
CA THR A 259 7.52 -19.84 -17.31
C THR A 259 6.21 -19.51 -16.61
N VAL A 260 6.12 -19.90 -15.33
CA VAL A 260 5.00 -19.62 -14.44
C VAL A 260 5.42 -18.67 -13.33
N THR A 261 4.48 -17.86 -12.85
CA THR A 261 4.70 -16.89 -11.77
C THR A 261 3.87 -17.30 -10.56
N CYS A 262 4.44 -17.28 -9.37
CA CYS A 262 3.68 -17.52 -8.14
C CYS A 262 2.64 -16.42 -7.95
N LYS A 263 1.43 -16.78 -7.52
CA LYS A 263 0.41 -15.80 -7.14
C LYS A 263 0.87 -14.97 -5.93
N ALA A 264 0.46 -13.70 -5.88
CA ALA A 264 0.78 -12.79 -4.77
C ALA A 264 0.31 -13.33 -3.39
N ASP A 265 -0.78 -14.08 -3.35
CA ASP A 265 -1.31 -14.70 -2.12
C ASP A 265 -0.56 -15.99 -1.71
N GLY A 266 0.31 -16.51 -2.57
CA GLY A 266 1.03 -17.77 -2.43
C GLY A 266 0.20 -19.03 -2.69
N SER A 267 -1.01 -18.91 -3.23
CA SER A 267 -1.95 -20.02 -3.39
C SER A 267 -1.61 -20.99 -4.53
N GLY A 268 -0.72 -20.61 -5.44
CA GLY A 268 -0.31 -21.47 -6.55
C GLY A 268 0.45 -20.72 -7.64
N TRP A 269 0.94 -21.47 -8.62
CA TRP A 269 1.62 -20.94 -9.78
C TRP A 269 0.62 -20.59 -10.88
N GLU A 270 0.76 -19.46 -11.56
CA GLU A 270 -0.15 -19.02 -12.61
C GLU A 270 0.55 -18.46 -13.85
N VAL A 271 -0.18 -18.49 -14.97
CA VAL A 271 0.14 -17.79 -16.23
C VAL A 271 -1.15 -17.23 -16.81
N GLY A 272 -1.16 -15.94 -17.15
CA GLY A 272 -2.35 -15.28 -17.72
C GLY A 272 -3.60 -15.36 -16.82
N GLY A 273 -3.42 -15.40 -15.49
CA GLY A 273 -4.50 -15.50 -14.50
C GLY A 273 -5.07 -16.90 -14.28
N GLN A 274 -4.50 -17.94 -14.91
CA GLN A 274 -4.91 -19.34 -14.69
C GLN A 274 -3.90 -20.07 -13.81
N VAL A 275 -4.40 -20.77 -12.78
CA VAL A 275 -3.58 -21.60 -11.89
C VAL A 275 -3.14 -22.86 -12.63
N ILE A 276 -1.84 -23.14 -12.60
CA ILE A 276 -1.25 -24.34 -13.19
C ILE A 276 -1.03 -25.36 -12.08
N ASP A 277 -1.66 -26.52 -12.21
CA ASP A 277 -1.56 -27.62 -11.23
C ASP A 277 -0.48 -28.62 -11.61
N SER A 278 -0.35 -28.87 -12.92
CA SER A 278 0.65 -29.77 -13.48
C SER A 278 1.11 -29.32 -14.86
N VAL A 279 2.28 -29.84 -15.27
CA VAL A 279 2.87 -29.65 -16.59
C VAL A 279 3.36 -31.00 -17.10
N GLU A 280 3.13 -31.26 -18.38
CA GLU A 280 3.64 -32.44 -19.07
C GLU A 280 4.56 -32.01 -20.22
N CYS A 281 5.67 -32.73 -20.40
CA CYS A 281 6.56 -32.61 -21.54
C CYS A 281 6.46 -33.85 -22.39
N THR A 282 6.14 -33.66 -23.67
CA THR A 282 6.21 -34.71 -24.68
C THR A 282 7.21 -34.31 -25.75
N ALA A 283 7.95 -35.28 -26.27
CA ALA A 283 8.79 -35.07 -27.42
C ALA A 283 8.74 -36.31 -28.30
N THR A 284 8.72 -36.11 -29.62
CA THR A 284 8.75 -37.24 -30.55
C THR A 284 10.01 -38.04 -30.26
N PRO A 285 9.90 -39.35 -29.95
CA PRO A 285 11.07 -40.17 -29.74
C PRO A 285 12.00 -40.01 -30.95
N PRO A 286 13.32 -39.84 -30.75
CA PRO A 286 14.23 -39.97 -31.87
C PRO A 286 13.96 -41.35 -32.43
N CYS A 287 13.59 -41.44 -33.71
CA CYS A 287 13.34 -42.72 -34.33
C CYS A 287 14.53 -43.60 -34.03
N GLN A 288 14.33 -44.61 -33.18
CA GLN A 288 15.26 -45.72 -33.15
C GLN A 288 15.31 -46.15 -34.59
N GLN A 289 16.47 -46.02 -35.22
CA GLN A 289 16.71 -46.70 -36.47
C GLN A 289 16.33 -48.13 -36.17
N CYS A 290 15.15 -48.58 -36.63
CA CYS A 290 14.89 -49.99 -36.73
C CYS A 290 16.08 -50.45 -37.56
N LYS A 291 17.00 -51.17 -36.92
CA LYS A 291 18.05 -51.88 -37.61
C LYS A 291 17.27 -52.90 -38.41
N MET A 292 16.79 -52.47 -39.58
CA MET A 292 16.28 -53.34 -40.60
C MET A 292 17.54 -54.06 -41.05
N GLU A 293 17.95 -55.07 -40.28
CA GLU A 293 18.58 -56.22 -40.90
C GLU A 293 17.68 -56.51 -42.08
N GLN A 294 18.25 -56.46 -43.28
CA GLN A 294 17.55 -56.82 -44.49
C GLN A 294 17.15 -58.28 -44.34
N THR A 295 16.06 -58.55 -43.62
CA THR A 295 15.30 -59.76 -43.80
C THR A 295 14.70 -59.56 -45.17
N MET A 296 15.43 -60.05 -46.19
CA MET A 296 14.84 -60.22 -47.50
C MET A 296 13.51 -60.93 -47.28
N VAL A 297 12.43 -60.39 -47.84
CA VAL A 297 11.16 -61.09 -47.91
C VAL A 297 11.40 -62.29 -48.83
N THR A 298 11.84 -63.41 -48.26
CA THR A 298 12.02 -64.66 -49.00
C THR A 298 10.65 -65.23 -49.31
N GLN A 299 10.43 -65.69 -50.54
CA GLN A 299 9.21 -66.39 -50.91
C GLN A 299 8.96 -67.56 -49.95
N ILE A 300 7.89 -67.46 -49.14
CA ILE A 300 7.57 -68.47 -48.11
C ILE A 300 6.73 -69.61 -48.71
N ALA A 301 6.21 -69.46 -49.93
CA ALA A 301 5.39 -70.47 -50.59
C ALA A 301 5.68 -70.61 -52.09
N PRO A 302 5.67 -71.84 -52.64
CA PRO A 302 5.67 -72.06 -54.09
C PRO A 302 4.43 -71.39 -54.70
N ASN A 303 4.65 -70.60 -55.76
CA ASN A 303 3.66 -69.74 -56.48
C ASN A 303 3.40 -68.33 -55.91
N SER A 304 4.18 -67.84 -54.94
CA SER A 304 4.12 -66.42 -54.54
C SER A 304 4.70 -65.51 -55.64
N LYS A 305 4.11 -64.33 -55.88
CA LYS A 305 4.69 -63.33 -56.78
C LYS A 305 5.68 -62.45 -56.03
N PRO A 306 6.79 -62.01 -56.66
CA PRO A 306 7.68 -61.03 -56.05
C PRO A 306 6.96 -59.71 -55.82
N MET A 307 7.30 -59.01 -54.73
CA MET A 307 6.84 -57.64 -54.48
C MET A 307 7.35 -56.71 -55.59
N THR A 308 6.49 -55.84 -56.11
CA THR A 308 6.82 -54.97 -57.25
C THR A 308 7.45 -53.64 -56.82
N ASN A 309 7.26 -53.24 -55.56
CA ASN A 309 7.94 -52.09 -54.97
C ASN A 309 8.17 -52.31 -53.47
N ASP A 310 9.38 -51.95 -53.03
CA ASP A 310 9.81 -51.90 -51.64
C ASP A 310 10.53 -50.57 -51.44
N HIS A 311 9.78 -49.57 -51.00
CA HIS A 311 10.29 -48.21 -50.81
C HIS A 311 10.32 -47.86 -49.34
N THR A 312 11.47 -47.44 -48.85
CA THR A 312 11.60 -46.82 -47.53
C THR A 312 11.66 -45.32 -47.71
N ASP A 313 10.59 -44.65 -47.31
CA ASP A 313 10.53 -43.19 -47.24
C ASP A 313 11.14 -42.75 -45.90
N ILE A 314 12.24 -42.00 -45.97
CA ILE A 314 12.94 -41.44 -44.81
C ILE A 314 12.74 -39.92 -44.68
N THR A 315 11.85 -39.33 -45.47
CA THR A 315 11.65 -37.87 -45.54
C THR A 315 10.73 -37.35 -44.42
N GLY A 316 10.02 -38.22 -43.70
CA GLY A 316 9.20 -37.89 -42.53
C GLY A 316 9.91 -38.14 -41.19
N ALA A 317 9.21 -37.81 -40.09
CA ALA A 317 9.72 -38.00 -38.72
C ALA A 317 10.05 -39.47 -38.39
N CYS A 318 9.41 -40.42 -39.08
CA CYS A 318 9.69 -41.86 -39.00
C CYS A 318 9.94 -42.44 -40.39
N ALA A 319 10.87 -43.40 -40.48
CA ALA A 319 11.06 -44.17 -41.70
C ALA A 319 9.82 -45.04 -41.98
N LYS A 320 9.17 -44.82 -43.12
CA LYS A 320 8.00 -45.59 -43.56
C LYS A 320 8.42 -46.55 -44.67
N ARG A 321 8.36 -47.86 -44.42
CA ARG A 321 8.56 -48.87 -45.47
C ARG A 321 7.21 -49.26 -46.07
N THR A 322 7.07 -49.12 -47.38
CA THR A 322 5.84 -49.43 -48.11
C THR A 322 6.11 -50.60 -49.05
N PHE A 323 5.32 -51.68 -48.90
CA PHE A 323 5.35 -52.84 -49.78
C PHE A 323 4.16 -52.79 -50.74
N THR A 324 4.42 -52.99 -52.04
CA THR A 324 3.35 -53.10 -53.06
C THR A 324 3.35 -54.52 -53.64
N CYS A 325 2.17 -55.15 -53.69
CA CYS A 325 1.96 -56.47 -54.28
C CYS A 325 0.85 -56.40 -55.34
N ASP A 326 1.22 -56.56 -56.61
CA ASP A 326 0.27 -56.49 -57.72
C ASP A 326 -0.37 -57.87 -58.00
N GLY A 327 -1.62 -58.02 -57.56
CA GLY A 327 -2.44 -59.21 -57.79
C GLY A 327 -3.92 -58.89 -57.83
N LYS A 328 -4.72 -59.71 -58.53
CA LYS A 328 -6.19 -59.51 -58.63
C LYS A 328 -6.92 -59.74 -57.30
N MET A 329 -6.24 -60.32 -56.28
CA MET A 329 -6.66 -60.42 -54.87
C MET A 329 -5.40 -60.65 -54.01
N PRO A 330 -4.67 -59.60 -53.58
CA PRO A 330 -3.47 -59.80 -52.78
C PRO A 330 -3.85 -60.22 -51.34
N LYS A 331 -3.26 -61.31 -50.85
CA LYS A 331 -3.15 -61.60 -49.41
C LYS A 331 -1.69 -61.33 -49.04
N ILE A 332 -1.49 -60.40 -48.10
CA ILE A 332 -0.19 -60.13 -47.47
C ILE A 332 -0.10 -61.00 -46.22
#